data_AF-A0A965CNS6-F1
#
_entry.id   AF-A0A965CNS6-F1
#
_cell.length_a   1.000
_cell.length_b   1.000
_cell.length_c   1.000
_cell.angle_alpha   90.00
_cell.angle_beta   90.00
_cell.angle_gamma   90.00
#
_symmetry.space_group_name_H-M   'P 1'
#
loop_
_entity.id
_entity.type
_entity.pdbx_description
1 polymer ?
#
loop_
_entity_poly.entity_id
_entity_poly.type
_entity_poly.pdbx_seq_one_letter_code
_entity_poly.pdbx_strand_id
1 'polypeptide(L)' 'GDQQDKLLQNLKLLPEGAKLHLYGKKEVRPGRKMGHLNLSMENPSELLETLIKLQVWDQDSLERMLN' A
#
# COMPACT_ATOMS: atom_id res chain seq x y z
N GLY A 1 1.94 11.97 4.93
CA GLY A 1 1.02 12.33 3.84
C GLY A 1 0.01 11.21 3.75
N ASP A 2 -1.27 11.49 3.56
CA ASP A 2 -2.38 10.60 3.95
C ASP A 2 -2.15 9.10 3.67
N GLN A 3 -1.78 8.73 2.43
CA GLN A 3 -1.47 7.35 2.05
C GLN A 3 -0.32 6.71 2.86
N GLN A 4 0.76 7.45 3.05
CA GLN A 4 1.90 7.00 3.88
C GLN A 4 1.46 6.85 5.34
N ASP A 5 0.65 7.77 5.85
CA ASP A 5 0.27 7.77 7.27
C ASP A 5 -0.65 6.56 7.57
N LYS A 6 -1.60 6.28 6.68
CA LYS A 6 -2.44 5.06 6.72
C LYS A 6 -1.62 3.78 6.63
N LEU A 7 -0.65 3.72 5.71
CA LEU A 7 0.24 2.57 5.60
C LEU A 7 1.05 2.35 6.89
N LEU A 8 1.58 3.43 7.48
CA LEU A 8 2.36 3.37 8.72
C LEU A 8 1.52 2.91 9.91
N GLN A 9 0.26 3.34 10.01
CA GLN A 9 -0.69 2.88 11.04
C GLN A 9 -1.03 1.39 10.91
N ASN A 10 -0.99 0.86 9.68
CA ASN A 10 -1.39 -0.49 9.33
C ASN A 10 -0.22 -1.44 9.01
N LEU A 11 1.03 -1.09 9.36
CA LEU A 11 2.23 -1.91 9.06
C LEU A 11 2.11 -3.36 9.53
N LYS A 12 1.43 -3.58 10.66
CA LYS A 12 1.19 -4.92 11.24
C LYS A 12 0.35 -5.85 10.35
N LEU A 13 -0.35 -5.29 9.36
CA LEU A 13 -1.16 -6.03 8.40
C LEU A 13 -0.35 -6.47 7.17
N LEU A 14 0.89 -5.99 7.03
CA LEU A 14 1.75 -6.42 5.93
C LEU A 14 2.19 -7.87 6.15
N PRO A 15 2.15 -8.70 5.10
CA PRO A 15 2.65 -10.07 5.18
C PRO A 15 4.16 -10.07 5.39
N GLU A 16 4.67 -11.22 5.81
CA GLU A 16 6.10 -11.46 5.84
C GLU A 16 6.72 -11.26 4.44
N GLY A 17 7.90 -10.67 4.39
CA GLY A 17 8.60 -10.38 3.13
C GLY A 17 8.14 -9.12 2.39
N ALA A 18 7.12 -8.41 2.88
CA ALA A 18 6.76 -7.09 2.37
C ALA A 18 7.93 -6.10 2.48
N LYS A 19 8.20 -5.34 1.41
CA LYS A 19 9.31 -4.36 1.37
C LYS A 19 8.78 -2.96 1.15
N LEU A 20 8.79 -2.15 2.21
CA LEU A 20 8.46 -0.73 2.16
C LEU A 20 9.73 0.11 1.97
N HIS A 21 9.75 0.96 0.94
CA HIS A 21 10.81 1.93 0.71
C HIS A 21 10.23 3.35 0.71
N LEU A 22 10.67 4.18 1.66
CA LEU A 22 10.34 5.61 1.73
C LEU A 22 11.53 6.46 1.27
N TYR A 23 11.29 7.44 0.40
CA TYR A 23 12.36 8.27 -0.18
C TYR A 23 12.88 9.39 0.74
N GLY A 24 12.33 9.54 1.95
CA GLY A 24 12.76 10.58 2.91
C GLY A 24 12.51 12.03 2.46
N LYS A 25 11.61 12.24 1.49
CA LYS A 25 11.26 13.58 1.00
C LYS A 25 10.50 14.33 2.10
N LYS A 26 11.01 15.52 2.47
CA LYS A 26 10.43 16.34 3.55
C LYS A 26 9.04 16.91 3.23
N GLU A 27 8.77 17.16 1.96
CA GLU A 27 7.54 17.84 1.52
C GLU A 27 6.67 16.92 0.66
N VAL A 28 5.42 16.76 1.09
CA VAL A 28 4.37 16.03 0.37
C VAL A 28 3.73 16.97 -0.66
N ARG A 29 3.61 16.51 -1.91
CA ARG A 29 2.90 17.23 -2.98
C ARG A 29 2.00 16.27 -3.77
N PRO A 30 0.84 16.70 -4.26
CA PRO A 30 -0.02 15.87 -5.12
C PRO A 30 0.77 15.29 -6.31
N GLY A 31 0.55 14.00 -6.62
CA GLY A 31 1.25 13.29 -7.69
C GLY A 31 2.74 12.97 -7.43
N ARG A 32 3.34 13.50 -6.36
CA ARG A 32 4.75 13.23 -6.03
C ARG A 32 4.88 11.86 -5.37
N LYS A 33 5.67 10.97 -5.98
CA LYS A 33 6.02 9.68 -5.37
C LYS A 33 6.83 9.88 -4.09
N MET A 34 6.32 9.37 -2.97
CA MET A 34 6.96 9.42 -1.65
C MET A 34 7.67 8.13 -1.25
N GLY A 35 7.34 7.02 -1.93
CA GLY A 35 7.92 5.71 -1.70
C GLY A 35 7.29 4.67 -2.61
N HIS A 36 7.50 3.40 -2.29
CA HIS A 36 6.80 2.26 -2.87
C HIS A 36 6.76 1.10 -1.88
N LEU A 37 5.79 0.20 -2.07
CA LEU A 37 5.63 -1.03 -1.32
C LEU A 37 5.65 -2.19 -2.32
N ASN A 38 6.56 -3.14 -2.11
CA ASN A 38 6.57 -4.40 -2.85
C ASN A 38 5.93 -5.49 -1.99
N LEU A 39 4.94 -6.16 -2.57
CA LEU A 39 4.22 -7.29 -1.99
C LEU A 39 4.20 -8.42 -3.02
N SER A 40 4.38 -9.65 -2.54
CA SER A 40 4.26 -10.85 -3.36
C SER A 40 3.48 -11.87 -2.55
N MET A 41 2.40 -12.38 -3.15
CA MET A 41 1.54 -13.41 -2.56
C MET A 41 1.14 -14.37 -3.68
N GLU A 42 0.91 -15.63 -3.35
CA GLU A 42 0.51 -16.66 -4.33
C GLU A 42 -0.95 -16.51 -4.74
N ASN A 43 -1.79 -15.98 -3.85
CA ASN A 43 -3.23 -15.84 -4.06
C ASN A 43 -3.61 -14.36 -4.33
N PRO A 44 -4.13 -14.03 -5.53
CA PRO A 44 -4.58 -12.68 -5.85
C PRO A 44 -5.70 -12.16 -4.95
N SER A 45 -6.60 -13.04 -4.48
CA SER A 45 -7.69 -12.65 -3.58
C SER A 45 -7.17 -12.24 -2.20
N GLU A 46 -6.19 -12.96 -1.66
CA GLU A 46 -5.53 -12.59 -0.39
C GLU A 46 -4.74 -11.29 -0.53
N LEU A 47 -4.12 -11.05 -1.69
CA LEU A 47 -3.47 -9.79 -2.02
C LEU A 47 -4.48 -8.64 -2.02
N LEU A 48 -5.61 -8.80 -2.70
CA LEU A 48 -6.69 -7.80 -2.74
C LEU A 48 -7.22 -7.49 -1.33
N GLU A 49 -7.54 -8.53 -0.54
CA GLU A 49 -8.01 -8.35 0.84
C GLU A 49 -7.00 -7.60 1.71
N THR A 50 -5.72 -7.92 1.57
CA THR A 50 -4.65 -7.23 2.31
C THR A 50 -4.61 -5.76 1.93
N LEU A 51 -4.66 -5.44 0.63
CA LEU A 51 -4.63 -4.06 0.14
C LEU A 51 -5.85 -3.25 0.60
N ILE A 52 -7.04 -3.86 0.65
CA ILE A 52 -8.26 -3.24 1.19
C ILE A 52 -8.09 -2.95 2.69
N LYS A 53 -7.60 -3.92 3.47
CA LYS A 53 -7.38 -3.78 4.92
C LYS A 53 -6.36 -2.68 5.28
N LEU A 54 -5.38 -2.41 4.39
CA LEU A 54 -4.44 -1.31 4.58
C LEU A 54 -5.09 0.08 4.49
N GLN A 55 -6.26 0.19 3.84
CA GLN A 55 -7.03 1.42 3.65
C GLN A 55 -6.28 2.57 2.94
N VAL A 56 -5.19 2.25 2.23
CA VAL A 56 -4.35 3.25 1.53
C VAL A 56 -4.95 3.66 0.20
N TRP A 57 -5.59 2.72 -0.49
CA TRP A 57 -6.19 2.90 -1.82
C TRP A 57 -7.69 2.63 -1.78
N ASP A 58 -8.40 3.22 -2.72
CA ASP A 58 -9.82 2.99 -2.96
C ASP A 58 -10.10 1.54 -3.38
N GLN A 59 -11.15 0.94 -2.82
CA GLN A 59 -11.49 -0.46 -3.04
C GLN A 59 -11.85 -0.73 -4.51
N ASP A 60 -12.70 0.11 -5.11
CA ASP A 60 -13.12 -0.09 -6.51
C ASP A 60 -11.90 -0.05 -7.45
N SER A 61 -10.91 0.80 -7.14
CA SER A 61 -9.66 0.89 -7.87
C SER A 61 -8.79 -0.36 -7.74
N LEU A 62 -8.74 -0.97 -6.55
CA LEU A 62 -8.01 -2.22 -6.32
C LEU A 62 -8.69 -3.40 -7.02
N GLU A 63 -10.00 -3.50 -6.92
CA GLU A 63 -10.79 -4.56 -7.58
C GLU A 63 -10.61 -4.52 -9.10
N ARG A 64 -10.65 -3.34 -9.71
CA ARG A 64 -10.39 -3.18 -11.15
C ARG A 64 -8.95 -3.53 -11.57
N MET A 65 -7.98 -3.49 -10.66
CA MET A 65 -6.58 -3.79 -10.95
C MET A 65 -6.25 -5.29 -10.84
N LEU A 66 -6.99 -6.03 -10.01
CA LEU A 66 -6.69 -7.42 -9.67
C LEU A 66 -7.72 -8.43 -10.19
N ASN A 67 -8.87 -7.96 -10.72
CA ASN A 67 -9.82 -8.73 -11.51
C ASN A 67 -9.53 -8.59 -13.02
#